data_AF-A0AAN7PBX5-F1
#
_entry.id   AF-A0AAN7PBX5-F1
#
_cell.length_a   1.000
_cell.length_b   1.000
_cell.length_c   1.000
_cell.angle_alpha   90.00
_cell.angle_beta   90.00
_cell.angle_gamma   90.00
#
_symmetry.space_group_name_H-M   'P 1'
#
loop_
_entity.id
_entity.type
_entity.pdbx_description
1 polymer ?
#
loop_
_entity_poly.entity_id
_entity_poly.type
_entity_poly.pdbx_seq_one_letter_code
_entity_poly.pdbx_strand_id
1 'polypeptide(L)'
;MEQRNLEQRCANKFCVKFGESASVTFEKLKQAYGEHFLSRAQTFRWHKAFLEDRENVEDEQRLGRSTTSKTDENIKRVKTLVISDRRLTLRMLREQLNLNRI
;
A
#
# COMPACT_ATOMS: atom_id res chain seq x y z
N MET A 1 -9.11 -1.23 12.53
CA MET A 1 -9.71 -1.00 11.19
C MET A 1 -9.24 -2.06 10.20
N GLU A 2 -7.94 -2.36 10.12
CA GLU A 2 -7.39 -3.35 9.17
C GLU A 2 -7.94 -4.77 9.32
N GLN A 3 -8.06 -5.27 10.55
CA GLN A 3 -8.49 -6.66 10.77
C GLN A 3 -9.94 -6.93 10.35
N ARG A 4 -10.85 -5.96 10.59
CA ARG A 4 -12.25 -6.00 10.13
C ARG A 4 -12.38 -5.93 8.61
N ASN A 5 -11.49 -5.20 7.95
CA ASN A 5 -11.47 -5.12 6.48
C ASN A 5 -10.94 -6.41 5.86
N LEU A 6 -10.00 -7.09 6.52
CA LEU A 6 -9.43 -8.34 6.02
C LEU A 6 -10.48 -9.45 5.95
N GLU A 7 -11.27 -9.61 7.02
CA GLU A 7 -12.36 -10.59 7.10
C GLU A 7 -13.39 -10.41 5.97
N GLN A 8 -13.81 -9.17 5.74
CA GLN A 8 -14.76 -8.84 4.67
C GLN A 8 -14.18 -9.05 3.26
N ARG A 9 -12.87 -8.84 3.08
CA ARG A 9 -12.18 -9.19 1.83
C ARG A 9 -12.13 -10.71 1.61
N CYS A 10 -11.93 -11.49 2.67
CA CYS A 10 -12.05 -12.95 2.61
C CYS A 10 -13.47 -13.38 2.23
N ALA A 11 -14.50 -12.79 2.84
CA ALA A 11 -15.89 -13.05 2.50
C ALA A 11 -16.21 -12.68 1.04
N ASN A 12 -15.67 -11.55 0.54
CA ASN A 12 -15.77 -11.17 -0.86
C ASN A 12 -15.11 -12.22 -1.78
N LYS A 13 -13.87 -12.63 -1.47
CA LYS A 13 -13.16 -13.69 -2.20
C LYS A 13 -13.95 -15.01 -2.23
N PHE A 14 -14.59 -15.36 -1.12
CA PHE A 14 -15.47 -16.54 -1.03
C PHE A 14 -16.66 -16.41 -2.00
N CYS A 15 -17.33 -15.26 -2.05
CA CYS A 15 -18.45 -15.02 -2.98
C CYS A 15 -18.01 -15.10 -4.45
N VAL A 16 -16.80 -14.60 -4.78
CA VAL A 16 -16.22 -14.75 -6.12
C VAL A 16 -16.02 -16.22 -6.49
N LYS A 17 -15.45 -17.02 -5.59
CA LYS A 17 -15.27 -18.48 -5.80
C LYS A 17 -16.60 -19.21 -5.93
N PHE A 18 -17.67 -18.70 -5.33
CA PHE A 18 -19.03 -19.22 -5.45
C PHE A 18 -19.72 -18.77 -6.76
N GLY A 19 -19.08 -17.95 -7.58
CA GLY A 19 -19.62 -17.47 -8.86
C GLY A 19 -20.61 -16.31 -8.72
N GLU A 20 -20.61 -15.61 -7.59
CA GLU A 20 -21.55 -14.53 -7.34
C GLU A 20 -21.11 -13.20 -7.97
N SER A 21 -22.08 -12.41 -8.42
CA SER A 21 -21.80 -11.08 -8.95
C SER A 21 -21.37 -10.11 -7.85
N ALA A 22 -20.66 -9.04 -8.24
CA ALA A 22 -20.23 -7.99 -7.31
C ALA A 22 -21.40 -7.31 -6.58
N SER A 23 -22.55 -7.16 -7.25
CA SER A 23 -23.76 -6.58 -6.66
C SER A 23 -24.35 -7.47 -5.58
N VAL A 24 -24.44 -8.79 -5.82
CA VAL A 24 -24.94 -9.76 -4.82
C VAL A 24 -23.98 -9.83 -3.64
N THR A 25 -22.68 -9.87 -3.91
CA THR A 25 -21.63 -9.87 -2.88
C THR A 25 -21.74 -8.62 -1.99
N PHE A 26 -21.99 -7.45 -2.58
CA PHE A 26 -22.15 -6.20 -1.83
C PHE A 26 -23.36 -6.23 -0.89
N GLU A 27 -24.52 -6.71 -1.34
CA GLU A 27 -25.71 -6.81 -0.47
C GLU A 27 -25.49 -7.82 0.67
N LYS A 28 -24.80 -8.93 0.41
CA LYS A 28 -24.43 -9.91 1.45
C LYS A 28 -23.49 -9.32 2.49
N LEU A 29 -22.47 -8.58 2.07
CA LEU A 29 -21.56 -7.91 3.00
C LEU A 29 -22.30 -6.86 3.83
N LYS A 30 -23.20 -6.09 3.22
CA LYS A 30 -24.05 -5.13 3.93
C LYS A 30 -24.96 -5.81 4.96
N GLN A 31 -25.55 -6.95 4.62
CA GLN A 31 -26.41 -7.72 5.53
C GLN A 31 -25.61 -8.33 6.69
N ALA A 32 -24.42 -8.87 6.42
CA ALA A 32 -23.61 -9.55 7.43
C ALA A 32 -22.88 -8.58 8.38
N TYR A 33 -22.38 -7.46 7.86
CA TYR A 33 -21.51 -6.54 8.60
C TYR A 33 -22.19 -5.21 9.00
N GLY A 34 -23.46 -5.01 8.63
CA GLY A 34 -24.28 -3.87 9.04
C GLY A 34 -23.68 -2.54 8.60
N GLU A 35 -23.50 -1.59 9.52
CA GLU A 35 -22.93 -0.27 9.24
C GLU A 35 -21.42 -0.28 9.02
N HIS A 36 -20.74 -1.36 9.37
CA HIS A 36 -19.29 -1.47 9.34
C HIS A 36 -18.78 -2.31 8.18
N PHE A 37 -19.46 -2.23 7.04
CA PHE A 37 -19.12 -2.99 5.84
C PHE A 37 -18.24 -2.20 4.85
N LEU A 38 -17.54 -2.90 3.96
CA LEU A 38 -16.75 -2.32 2.89
C LEU A 38 -17.62 -1.44 2.00
N SER A 39 -17.10 -0.27 1.63
CA SER A 39 -17.79 0.61 0.70
C SER A 39 -18.01 -0.08 -0.64
N ARG A 40 -18.99 0.39 -1.42
CA ARG A 40 -19.29 -0.17 -2.74
C ARG A 40 -18.05 -0.19 -3.64
N ALA A 41 -17.29 0.90 -3.66
CA ALA A 41 -16.05 1.01 -4.42
C ALA A 41 -14.99 -0.02 -3.99
N GLN A 42 -14.81 -0.22 -2.68
CA GLN A 42 -13.86 -1.23 -2.17
C GLN A 42 -14.30 -2.65 -2.52
N THR A 43 -15.59 -2.96 -2.32
CA THR A 43 -16.16 -4.27 -2.63
C THR A 43 -15.96 -4.62 -4.09
N PHE A 44 -16.26 -3.71 -5.01
CA PHE A 44 -16.12 -3.93 -6.45
C PHE A 44 -14.65 -4.05 -6.87
N ARG A 45 -13.77 -3.22 -6.30
CA ARG A 45 -12.32 -3.29 -6.56
C ARG A 45 -11.75 -4.66 -6.16
N TRP A 46 -12.09 -5.14 -4.98
CA TRP A 46 -11.64 -6.45 -4.49
C TRP A 46 -12.27 -7.61 -5.27
N HIS A 47 -13.57 -7.52 -5.57
CA HIS A 47 -14.27 -8.53 -6.37
C HIS A 47 -13.61 -8.71 -7.74
N LYS A 48 -13.35 -7.59 -8.44
CA LYS A 48 -12.61 -7.60 -9.71
C LYS A 48 -11.21 -8.22 -9.56
N ALA A 49 -10.45 -7.81 -8.54
CA ALA A 49 -9.10 -8.34 -8.32
C ALA A 49 -9.12 -9.86 -8.07
N PHE A 50 -10.12 -10.38 -7.35
CA PHE A 50 -10.27 -11.81 -7.12
C PHE A 50 -10.75 -12.59 -8.35
N LEU A 51 -11.49 -11.95 -9.27
CA LEU A 51 -11.79 -12.53 -10.59
C LEU A 51 -10.54 -12.61 -11.48
N GLU A 52 -9.58 -11.70 -11.29
CA GLU A 52 -8.26 -11.70 -11.95
C GLU A 52 -7.24 -12.59 -11.22
N ASP A 53 -7.72 -13.63 -10.53
CA ASP A 53 -6.92 -14.64 -9.81
C ASP A 53 -5.99 -14.11 -8.71
N ARG A 54 -6.25 -12.91 -8.16
CA ARG A 54 -5.54 -12.45 -6.97
C ARG A 54 -5.84 -13.35 -5.78
N GLU A 55 -4.81 -13.90 -5.15
CA GLU A 55 -5.00 -14.70 -3.94
C GLU A 55 -4.88 -13.92 -2.62
N ASN A 56 -4.06 -12.86 -2.59
CA ASN A 56 -3.79 -12.11 -1.38
C ASN A 56 -4.95 -11.16 -1.02
N VAL A 57 -5.38 -11.18 0.24
CA VAL A 57 -6.42 -10.30 0.82
C VAL A 57 -5.84 -9.06 1.51
N GLU A 58 -4.54 -9.05 1.76
CA GLU A 58 -3.81 -7.89 2.24
C GLU A 58 -3.62 -6.89 1.11
N ASP A 59 -3.55 -5.60 1.47
CA ASP A 59 -3.12 -4.59 0.52
C ASP A 59 -1.67 -4.90 0.11
N GLU A 60 -1.36 -4.75 -1.18
CA GLU A 60 0.03 -4.84 -1.61
C GLU A 60 0.84 -3.77 -0.89
N GLN A 61 2.10 -4.09 -0.58
CA GLN A 61 3.03 -3.08 -0.07
C GLN A 61 2.95 -1.88 -0.99
N ARG A 62 2.40 -0.79 -0.46
CA ARG A 62 2.40 0.48 -1.19
C ARG A 62 3.86 0.85 -1.31
N LEU A 63 4.42 0.66 -2.50
CA LEU A 63 5.58 1.40 -2.92
C LEU A 63 5.14 2.87 -2.89
N GLY A 64 5.31 3.51 -1.72
CA GLY A 64 5.24 4.95 -1.64
C GLY A 64 6.20 5.55 -2.65
N ARG A 65 6.13 6.86 -2.88
CA ARG A 65 7.10 7.53 -3.74
C ARG A 65 8.50 7.13 -3.27
N SER A 66 9.23 6.38 -4.10
CA SER A 66 10.61 6.03 -3.82
C SER A 66 11.38 7.35 -3.76
N THR A 67 11.70 7.80 -2.55
CA THR A 67 12.73 8.81 -2.38
C THR A 67 14.03 8.11 -2.75
N THR A 68 14.49 8.31 -3.99
CA THR A 68 15.81 7.87 -4.47
C THR A 68 16.95 8.24 -3.54
N SER A 69 16.74 9.20 -2.63
CA SER A 69 17.67 9.59 -1.57
C SER A 69 17.78 8.67 -0.37
N LYS A 70 16.77 7.84 -0.06
CA LYS A 70 16.79 6.96 1.13
C LYS A 70 17.25 5.55 0.81
N THR A 71 18.32 5.42 0.04
CA THR A 71 19.02 4.14 -0.15
C THR A 71 20.13 4.01 0.90
N ASP A 72 20.46 2.78 1.30
CA ASP A 72 21.55 2.54 2.26
C ASP A 72 22.89 3.09 1.76
N GLU A 73 23.10 3.06 0.44
CA GLU A 73 24.26 3.67 -0.21
C GLU A 73 24.28 5.19 0.02
N ASN A 74 23.18 5.89 -0.24
CA ASN A 74 23.10 7.34 -0.05
C ASN A 74 23.24 7.73 1.43
N ILE A 75 22.68 6.93 2.34
CA ILE A 75 22.86 7.12 3.80
C ILE A 75 24.34 7.01 4.16
N LYS A 76 25.06 6.01 3.63
CA LYS A 76 26.50 5.83 3.86
C LYS A 76 27.30 7.01 3.30
N ARG A 77 27.00 7.47 2.09
CA ARG A 77 27.67 8.62 1.46
C ARG A 77 27.46 9.92 2.24
N VAL A 78 26.24 10.20 2.70
CA VAL A 78 25.95 11.35 3.58
C VAL A 78 26.76 11.25 4.89
N LYS A 79 26.75 10.09 5.55
CA LYS A 79 27.51 9.88 6.80
C LYS A 79 29.00 10.16 6.61
N THR A 80 29.60 9.64 5.54
CA THR A 80 31.01 9.88 5.23
C THR A 80 31.29 11.37 5.00
N LEU A 81 30.47 12.06 4.21
CA LEU A 81 30.67 13.49 3.93
C LEU A 81 30.59 14.36 5.20
N VAL A 82 29.59 14.10 6.06
CA VAL A 82 29.41 14.86 7.31
C VAL A 82 30.53 14.58 8.33
N ILE A 83 31.06 13.35 8.36
CA ILE A 83 32.21 13.01 9.22
C ILE A 83 33.48 13.73 8.72
N SER A 84 33.71 13.75 7.41
CA SER A 84 34.87 14.40 6.80
C SER A 84 34.82 15.92 6.91
N ASP A 85 33.64 16.53 6.75
CA ASP A 85 33.45 17.97 6.91
C ASP A 85 32.11 18.28 7.58
N ARG A 86 32.18 18.66 8.86
CA ARG A 86 31.02 19.04 9.66
C ARG A 86 30.41 20.40 9.28
N ARG A 87 31.04 21.18 8.39
CA ARG A 87 30.53 22.48 7.91
C ARG A 87 29.62 22.35 6.70
N LEU A 88 29.45 21.15 6.14
CA LEU A 88 28.59 20.90 4.99
C LEU A 88 27.12 21.20 5.30
N THR A 89 26.49 21.99 4.43
CA THR A 89 25.07 22.29 4.51
C THR A 89 24.22 21.28 3.73
N LEU A 90 22.93 21.18 4.05
CA LEU A 90 21.98 20.31 3.34
C LEU A 90 21.86 20.61 1.83
N ARG A 91 22.17 21.83 1.38
CA ARG A 91 22.21 22.17 -0.05
C ARG A 91 23.44 21.57 -0.71
N MET A 92 24.61 21.73 -0.10
CA MET A 92 25.87 21.19 -0.59
C MET A 92 25.84 19.66 -0.63
N LEU A 93 25.27 19.00 0.38
CA LEU A 93 25.10 17.55 0.39
C LEU A 93 24.19 17.07 -0.74
N ARG A 94 23.11 17.81 -1.05
CA ARG A 94 22.23 17.49 -2.19
C ARG A 94 22.94 17.60 -3.53
N GLU A 95 23.72 18.66 -3.72
CA GLU A 95 24.51 18.88 -4.94
C GLU A 95 25.59 17.81 -5.10
N GLN A 96 26.35 17.51 -4.04
CA GLN A 96 27.41 16.48 -4.05
C GLN A 96 26.88 15.08 -4.32
N LEU A 97 25.66 14.78 -3.86
CA LEU A 97 25.05 13.44 -4.00
C LEU A 97 24.06 13.37 -5.17
N ASN A 98 23.86 14.45 -5.93
CA ASN A 98 22.86 14.57 -6.99
C ASN A 98 21.46 14.10 -6.53
N LEU A 99 21.06 14.51 -5.32
CA LEU A 99 19.78 14.12 -4.71
C LEU A 99 18.77 15.26 -4.76
N ASN A 100 17.61 14.99 -5.35
CA ASN A 100 16.51 15.96 -5.42
C ASN A 100 15.96 16.35 -4.04
N ARG A 101 16.05 15.46 -3.05
CA ARG A 101 15.57 15.67 -1.67
C ARG A 101 16.33 14.76 -0.71
N ILE A 102 16.93 15.28 0.35
CA ILE A 102 17.51 14.48 1.47
C ILE A 102 16.54 14.53 2.65
#